data_AF-A0AAW6Y155-F1
#
_entry.id   AF-A0AAW6Y155-F1
#
_cell.length_a   1.000
_cell.length_b   1.000
_cell.length_c   1.000
_cell.angle_alpha   90.00
_cell.angle_beta   90.00
_cell.angle_gamma   90.00
#
_symmetry.space_group_name_H-M   'P 1'
#
loop_
_entity.id
_entity.type
_entity.pdbx_description
1 polymer ?
#
loop_
_entity_poly.entity_id
_entity_poly.type
_entity_poly.pdbx_seq_one_letter_code
_entity_poly.pdbx_strand_id
1 'polypeptide(L)'
;MSERVVDFPTLGFLAADWIEAHCTVPSGFDLGAPLVHVGWQLWCDVNHYRVREGAKLGERGQSGASQFFYRRSLVVGPQKSGKSPWGASITAFEAVGPCLFAGWAKEGDYYSCADNGCPCGFEYAYVPGEPMGMVRNRSLIQLLATAEEQVANMYDPLNFMVRNGPLAEFVKP
;
A
#
# COMPACT_ATOMS: atom_id res chain seq x y z
N MET A 1 6.44 -26.43 5.43
CA MET A 1 6.00 -25.03 5.23
C MET A 1 5.18 -25.01 3.97
N SER A 2 3.88 -24.73 4.05
CA SER A 2 3.07 -24.54 2.84
C SER A 2 3.68 -23.42 2.02
N GLU A 3 3.91 -23.68 0.74
CA GLU A 3 4.54 -22.74 -0.17
C GLU A 3 3.65 -21.48 -0.31
N ARG A 4 4.23 -20.31 -0.08
CA ARG A 4 3.54 -19.01 -0.22
C ARG A 4 3.52 -18.62 -1.69
N VAL A 5 2.68 -19.30 -2.47
CA VAL A 5 2.51 -19.05 -3.90
C VAL A 5 1.42 -18.00 -4.10
N VAL A 6 1.69 -17.01 -4.96
CA VAL A 6 0.70 -16.02 -5.40
C VAL A 6 0.20 -16.44 -6.77
N ASP A 7 -0.98 -17.04 -6.82
CA ASP A 7 -1.65 -17.54 -8.02
C ASP A 7 -2.97 -16.81 -8.30
N PHE A 8 -3.14 -15.62 -7.72
CA PHE A 8 -4.33 -14.80 -7.82
C PHE A 8 -3.97 -13.35 -8.17
N PRO A 9 -4.88 -12.60 -8.82
CA PRO A 9 -4.63 -11.20 -9.14
C PRO A 9 -4.58 -10.34 -7.88
N THR A 10 -3.60 -9.44 -7.81
CA THR A 10 -3.38 -8.59 -6.63
C THR A 10 -2.74 -7.26 -6.98
N LEU A 11 -3.11 -6.18 -6.29
CA LEU A 11 -2.36 -4.91 -6.29
C LEU A 11 -1.19 -4.91 -5.31
N GLY A 12 -0.94 -6.01 -4.59
CA GLY A 12 0.05 -6.04 -3.52
C GLY A 12 1.48 -5.79 -3.99
N PHE A 13 1.81 -6.10 -5.25
CA PHE A 13 3.13 -5.80 -5.82
C PHE A 13 3.29 -4.30 -6.11
N LEU A 14 2.32 -3.68 -6.78
CA LEU A 14 2.25 -2.22 -6.90
C LEU A 14 2.30 -1.53 -5.52
N ALA A 15 1.60 -2.07 -4.52
CA ALA A 15 1.62 -1.53 -3.16
C ALA A 15 3.03 -1.62 -2.54
N ALA A 16 3.69 -2.77 -2.66
CA ALA A 16 5.04 -2.97 -2.12
C ALA A 16 6.07 -2.04 -2.79
N ASP A 17 6.06 -1.94 -4.12
CA ASP A 17 7.00 -1.12 -4.88
C ASP A 17 6.75 0.38 -4.64
N TRP A 18 5.48 0.79 -4.59
CA TRP A 18 5.14 2.16 -4.24
C TRP A 18 5.59 2.48 -2.81
N ILE A 19 5.38 1.57 -1.86
CA ILE A 19 5.81 1.75 -0.47
C ILE A 19 7.34 1.85 -0.37
N GLU A 20 8.08 0.99 -1.05
CA GLU A 20 9.54 1.04 -1.08
C GLU A 20 10.04 2.40 -1.61
N ALA A 21 9.40 2.93 -2.64
CA ALA A 21 9.75 4.23 -3.22
C ALA A 21 9.39 5.43 -2.33
N HIS A 22 8.36 5.32 -1.48
CA HIS A 22 7.80 6.48 -0.76
C HIS A 22 8.03 6.47 0.76
N CYS A 23 8.21 5.29 1.35
CA CYS A 23 8.32 5.11 2.79
C CYS A 23 9.74 4.68 3.18
N THR A 24 10.24 5.26 4.27
CA THR A 24 11.56 4.96 4.82
C THR A 24 11.47 4.24 6.15
N VAL A 25 12.48 3.44 6.47
CA VAL A 25 12.63 2.81 7.79
C VAL A 25 12.76 3.90 8.87
N PRO A 26 11.90 3.90 9.91
CA PRO A 26 11.80 5.02 10.86
C PRO A 26 12.75 4.94 12.06
N SER A 27 13.49 3.86 12.23
CA SER A 27 14.37 3.65 13.40
C SER A 27 15.37 2.50 13.18
N GLY A 28 16.36 2.38 14.06
CA GLY A 28 17.34 1.31 14.02
C GLY A 28 18.51 1.60 13.09
N PHE A 29 19.25 0.56 12.72
CA PHE A 29 20.46 0.68 11.90
C PHE A 29 20.17 1.10 10.47
N ASP A 30 19.00 0.71 9.94
CA ASP A 30 18.58 1.02 8.58
C ASP A 30 17.78 2.34 8.50
N LEU A 31 17.85 3.20 9.52
CA LEU A 31 17.13 4.48 9.57
C LEU A 31 17.32 5.26 8.25
N GLY A 32 16.20 5.64 7.63
CA GLY A 32 16.18 6.40 6.37
C GLY A 32 16.34 5.56 5.11
N ALA A 33 16.66 4.27 5.21
CA ALA A 33 16.66 3.37 4.05
C ALA A 33 15.22 3.14 3.53
N PRO A 34 15.05 2.76 2.24
CA PRO A 34 13.76 2.34 1.70
C PRO A 34 13.12 1.23 2.54
N LEU A 35 11.81 1.34 2.79
CA LEU A 35 11.06 0.33 3.53
C LEU A 35 10.63 -0.80 2.58
N VAL A 36 11.48 -1.82 2.46
CA VAL A 36 11.18 -3.01 1.65
C VAL A 36 10.31 -4.00 2.46
N HIS A 37 9.14 -4.36 1.92
CA HIS A 37 8.29 -5.38 2.51
C HIS A 37 8.79 -6.79 2.16
N VAL A 38 9.23 -7.55 3.16
CA VAL A 38 9.85 -8.87 2.95
C VAL A 38 9.03 -10.02 3.55
N GLY A 39 9.07 -11.17 2.87
CA GLY A 39 8.59 -12.45 3.39
C GLY A 39 7.13 -12.45 3.82
N TRP A 40 6.87 -12.25 5.12
CA TRP A 40 5.49 -12.22 5.64
C TRP A 40 4.78 -10.90 5.37
N GLN A 41 5.49 -9.78 5.27
CA GLN A 41 4.91 -8.46 4.99
C GLN A 41 4.33 -8.45 3.58
N LEU A 42 5.15 -8.80 2.58
CA LEU A 42 4.71 -8.93 1.18
C LEU A 42 3.57 -9.94 1.04
N TRP A 43 3.64 -11.06 1.76
CA TRP A 43 2.54 -12.04 1.76
C TRP A 43 1.22 -11.45 2.30
N CYS A 44 1.29 -10.59 3.32
CA CYS A 44 0.13 -9.86 3.81
C CYS A 44 -0.37 -8.84 2.79
N ASP A 45 0.51 -8.13 2.09
CA ASP A 45 0.14 -7.14 1.06
C ASP A 45 -0.62 -7.79 -0.09
N VAL A 46 -0.06 -8.85 -0.68
CA VAL A 46 -0.67 -9.54 -1.83
C VAL A 46 -2.02 -10.13 -1.48
N ASN A 47 -2.21 -10.61 -0.24
CA ASN A 47 -3.51 -11.08 0.22
C ASN A 47 -4.47 -9.93 0.53
N HIS A 48 -4.01 -8.86 1.18
CA HIS A 48 -4.85 -7.70 1.51
C HIS A 48 -5.41 -7.04 0.26
N TYR A 49 -4.58 -6.93 -0.78
CA TYR A 49 -4.91 -6.34 -2.06
C TYR A 49 -5.34 -7.36 -3.13
N ARG A 50 -5.72 -8.57 -2.72
CA ARG A 50 -6.24 -9.60 -3.65
C ARG A 50 -7.53 -9.11 -4.30
N VAL A 51 -7.53 -9.08 -5.63
CA VAL A 51 -8.67 -8.66 -6.44
C VAL A 51 -9.53 -9.89 -6.79
N ARG A 52 -10.84 -9.71 -6.89
CA ARG A 52 -11.75 -10.75 -7.40
C ARG A 52 -11.46 -11.02 -8.86
N GLU A 53 -11.37 -12.28 -9.25
CA GLU A 53 -11.28 -12.64 -10.66
C GLU A 53 -12.50 -12.10 -11.42
N GLY A 54 -12.25 -11.51 -12.59
CA GLY A 54 -13.31 -10.88 -13.38
C GLY A 54 -13.92 -9.63 -12.76
N ALA A 55 -13.26 -9.02 -11.76
CA ALA A 55 -13.61 -7.70 -11.25
C ALA A 55 -13.87 -6.72 -12.39
N LYS A 56 -14.95 -5.95 -12.26
CA LYS A 56 -15.34 -4.94 -13.23
C LYS A 56 -15.26 -3.59 -12.56
N LEU A 57 -14.60 -2.65 -13.22
CA LEU A 57 -14.76 -1.26 -12.86
C LEU A 57 -16.20 -0.88 -13.24
N GLY A 58 -17.09 -0.79 -12.26
CA GLY A 58 -18.49 -0.53 -12.55
C GLY A 58 -18.72 0.91 -13.02
N GLU A 59 -19.85 1.15 -13.68
CA GLU A 59 -20.29 2.50 -14.03
C GLU A 59 -20.53 3.32 -12.75
N ARG A 60 -20.17 4.62 -12.81
CA ARG A 60 -20.31 5.64 -11.76
C ARG A 60 -20.98 5.15 -10.45
N GLY A 61 -20.17 4.76 -9.47
CA GLY A 61 -20.63 4.46 -8.11
C GLY A 61 -20.26 3.08 -7.57
N GLN A 62 -19.85 2.13 -8.41
CA GLN A 62 -19.19 0.92 -7.92
C GLN A 62 -17.74 1.26 -7.57
N SER A 63 -17.44 1.41 -6.28
CA SER A 63 -16.10 1.76 -5.85
C SER A 63 -15.11 0.66 -6.23
N GLY A 64 -13.92 1.02 -6.75
CA GLY A 64 -12.81 0.08 -6.90
C GLY A 64 -12.50 -0.69 -5.60
N ALA A 65 -12.88 -0.12 -4.45
CA ALA A 65 -12.79 -0.76 -3.13
C ALA A 65 -13.69 -2.00 -2.96
N SER A 66 -14.76 -2.15 -3.74
CA SER A 66 -15.64 -3.34 -3.68
C SER A 66 -15.10 -4.53 -4.46
N GLN A 67 -14.03 -4.34 -5.24
CA GLN A 67 -13.48 -5.36 -6.12
C GLN A 67 -12.46 -6.28 -5.44
N PHE A 68 -12.13 -6.01 -4.17
CA PHE A 68 -11.24 -6.86 -3.40
C PHE A 68 -11.95 -8.11 -2.86
N PHE A 69 -11.20 -9.21 -2.79
CA PHE A 69 -11.68 -10.49 -2.28
C PHE A 69 -11.98 -10.38 -0.78
N TYR A 70 -11.07 -9.77 -0.02
CA TYR A 70 -11.21 -9.54 1.41
C TYR A 70 -11.66 -8.10 1.69
N ARG A 71 -12.57 -7.95 2.66
CA ARG A 71 -12.95 -6.64 3.22
C ARG A 71 -12.12 -6.26 4.45
N ARG A 72 -11.39 -7.23 5.02
CA ARG A 72 -10.60 -7.08 6.25
C ARG A 72 -9.45 -8.08 6.24
N SER A 73 -8.29 -7.62 6.67
CA SER A 73 -7.15 -8.48 7.02
C SER A 73 -6.88 -8.42 8.51
N LEU A 74 -6.46 -9.55 9.09
CA LEU A 74 -6.00 -9.65 10.47
C LEU A 74 -4.58 -10.22 10.46
N VAL A 75 -3.62 -9.43 10.94
CA VAL A 75 -2.22 -9.85 11.02
C VAL A 75 -1.86 -10.04 12.49
N VAL A 76 -1.44 -11.27 12.84
CA VAL A 76 -1.01 -11.64 14.19
C VAL A 76 0.45 -12.06 14.11
N GLY A 77 1.30 -11.48 14.96
CA GLY A 77 2.72 -11.79 14.97
C GLY A 77 3.42 -11.37 16.26
N PRO A 78 4.66 -11.84 16.49
CA PRO A 78 5.43 -11.58 17.72
C PRO A 78 5.90 -10.12 17.82
N GLN A 79 6.14 -9.63 19.05
CA GLN A 79 6.65 -8.27 19.27
C GLN A 79 7.96 -8.03 18.48
N LYS A 80 8.20 -6.79 18.06
CA LYS A 80 9.39 -6.37 17.28
C LYS A 80 9.54 -7.04 15.91
N SER A 81 8.48 -7.64 15.36
CA SER A 81 8.49 -8.23 14.02
C SER A 81 8.40 -7.22 12.87
N GLY A 82 8.39 -5.91 13.13
CA GLY A 82 8.21 -4.87 12.10
C GLY A 82 6.76 -4.59 11.68
N LYS A 83 5.78 -5.10 12.44
CA LYS A 83 4.35 -4.94 12.09
C LYS A 83 3.78 -3.52 12.22
N SER A 84 4.31 -2.69 13.11
CA SER A 84 3.85 -1.30 13.20
C SER A 84 4.36 -0.43 12.04
N PRO A 85 5.66 -0.46 11.67
CA PRO A 85 6.12 0.19 10.44
C PRO A 85 5.41 -0.31 9.18
N TRP A 86 5.13 -1.61 9.08
CA TRP A 86 4.32 -2.17 7.98
C TRP A 86 2.89 -1.61 7.96
N GLY A 87 2.21 -1.55 9.12
CA GLY A 87 0.86 -0.96 9.17
C GLY A 87 0.85 0.54 8.84
N ALA A 88 1.92 1.26 9.20
CA ALA A 88 2.10 2.67 8.88
C ALA A 88 2.29 2.89 7.37
N SER A 89 3.10 2.07 6.70
CA SER A 89 3.28 2.18 5.23
C SER A 89 2.02 1.80 4.45
N ILE A 90 1.29 0.77 4.88
CA ILE A 90 -0.05 0.46 4.33
C ILE A 90 -0.99 1.66 4.51
N THR A 91 -0.94 2.33 5.67
CA THR A 91 -1.74 3.54 5.91
C THR A 91 -1.37 4.67 4.94
N ALA A 92 -0.08 4.87 4.67
CA ALA A 92 0.37 5.85 3.67
C ALA A 92 -0.13 5.51 2.26
N PHE A 93 -0.03 4.24 1.86
CA PHE A 93 -0.53 3.76 0.57
C PHE A 93 -2.05 3.90 0.45
N GLU A 94 -2.83 3.59 1.49
CA GLU A 94 -4.28 3.83 1.50
C GLU A 94 -4.65 5.32 1.50
N ALA A 95 -3.79 6.17 2.04
CA ALA A 95 -4.02 7.60 2.11
C ALA A 95 -3.89 8.24 0.72
N VAL A 96 -2.79 7.95 0.02
CA VAL A 96 -2.37 8.69 -1.18
C VAL A 96 -1.83 7.83 -2.32
N GLY A 97 -1.61 6.55 -2.08
CA GLY A 97 -1.17 5.61 -3.12
C GLY A 97 -2.33 5.11 -3.99
N PRO A 98 -2.01 4.39 -5.08
CA PRO A 98 -2.99 3.80 -6.00
C PRO A 98 -3.70 2.55 -5.43
N CYS A 99 -4.38 2.69 -4.28
CA CYS A 99 -4.92 1.56 -3.51
C CYS A 99 -6.26 0.99 -4.01
N LEU A 100 -6.90 1.59 -5.03
CA LEU A 100 -8.18 1.12 -5.56
C LEU A 100 -8.01 0.40 -6.88
N PHE A 101 -8.81 -0.65 -7.11
CA PHE A 101 -8.85 -1.30 -8.42
C PHE A 101 -9.32 -0.35 -9.52
N ALA A 102 -8.55 -0.27 -10.60
CA ALA A 102 -8.74 0.63 -11.75
C ALA A 102 -8.99 -0.11 -13.08
N GLY A 103 -9.12 -1.44 -13.05
CA GLY A 103 -9.25 -2.26 -14.24
C GLY A 103 -8.09 -3.24 -14.42
N TRP A 104 -8.00 -3.84 -15.60
CA TRP A 104 -7.01 -4.85 -15.95
C TRP A 104 -6.04 -4.29 -16.97
N ALA A 105 -4.75 -4.46 -16.71
CA ALA A 105 -3.68 -3.97 -17.56
C ALA A 105 -3.63 -4.67 -18.91
N LYS A 106 -3.25 -3.92 -19.93
CA LYS A 106 -2.87 -4.36 -21.27
C LYS A 106 -1.37 -4.17 -21.46
N GLU A 107 -0.87 -4.66 -22.58
CA GLU A 107 0.53 -4.45 -22.96
C GLU A 107 0.85 -2.95 -23.06
N GLY A 108 1.90 -2.52 -22.37
CA GLY A 108 2.35 -1.12 -22.34
C GLY A 108 1.67 -0.24 -21.29
N ASP A 109 0.69 -0.75 -20.53
CA ASP A 109 0.10 0.01 -19.43
C ASP A 109 1.10 0.15 -18.28
N TYR A 110 1.12 1.33 -17.67
CA TYR A 110 1.94 1.64 -16.50
C TYR A 110 1.22 2.64 -15.59
N TYR A 111 1.64 2.71 -14.33
CA TYR A 111 1.26 3.74 -13.39
C TYR A 111 2.35 4.81 -13.33
N SER A 112 1.96 6.08 -13.29
CA SER A 112 2.86 7.20 -13.02
C SER A 112 2.36 8.03 -11.84
N CYS A 113 3.25 8.32 -10.90
CA CYS A 113 2.95 9.24 -9.81
C CYS A 113 2.70 10.68 -10.30
N ALA A 114 3.32 11.08 -11.41
CA ALA A 114 3.16 12.42 -11.98
C ALA A 114 1.71 12.70 -12.38
N ASP A 115 1.00 11.69 -12.92
CA ASP A 115 -0.41 11.76 -13.30
C ASP A 115 -1.35 11.99 -12.10
N ASN A 116 -0.85 11.74 -10.89
CA ASN A 116 -1.58 11.85 -9.63
C ASN A 116 -1.07 13.01 -8.75
N GLY A 117 -0.27 13.92 -9.33
CA GLY A 117 0.22 15.12 -8.66
C GLY A 117 1.41 14.92 -7.73
N CYS A 118 2.02 13.73 -7.72
CA CYS A 118 3.22 13.44 -6.95
C CYS A 118 4.48 13.59 -7.85
N PRO A 119 5.42 14.51 -7.54
CA PRO A 119 6.58 14.77 -8.39
C PRO A 119 7.74 13.77 -8.21
N CYS A 120 7.54 12.67 -7.46
CA CYS A 120 8.62 11.76 -7.07
C CYS A 120 9.25 10.96 -8.21
N GLY A 121 8.65 10.95 -9.40
CA GLY A 121 9.13 10.21 -10.57
C GLY A 121 8.90 8.70 -10.51
N PHE A 122 8.14 8.19 -9.54
CA PHE A 122 7.81 6.77 -9.46
C PHE A 122 6.92 6.34 -10.64
N GLU A 123 7.32 5.25 -11.28
CA GLU A 123 6.58 4.57 -12.33
C GLU A 123 6.56 3.06 -12.07
N TYR A 124 5.45 2.40 -12.43
CA TYR A 124 5.29 0.96 -12.30
C TYR A 124 4.72 0.39 -13.60
N ALA A 125 5.49 -0.44 -14.29
CA ALA A 125 5.04 -1.12 -15.50
C ALA A 125 4.21 -2.35 -15.15
N TYR A 126 2.99 -2.44 -15.69
CA TYR A 126 2.11 -3.57 -15.43
C TYR A 126 2.41 -4.76 -16.35
N VAL A 127 2.18 -5.97 -15.84
CA VAL A 127 2.08 -7.17 -16.68
C VAL A 127 0.67 -7.25 -17.27
N PRO A 128 0.49 -7.65 -18.55
CA PRO A 128 -0.86 -7.83 -19.11
C PRO A 128 -1.72 -8.77 -18.24
N GLY A 129 -2.93 -8.31 -17.89
CA GLY A 129 -3.83 -9.01 -16.99
C GLY A 129 -3.59 -8.76 -15.50
N GLU A 130 -2.58 -7.98 -15.12
CA GLU A 130 -2.40 -7.50 -13.75
C GLU A 130 -3.50 -6.46 -13.40
N PRO A 131 -4.04 -6.46 -12.17
CA PRO A 131 -4.93 -5.40 -11.77
C PRO A 131 -4.17 -4.06 -11.70
N MET A 132 -4.78 -3.00 -12.23
CA MET A 132 -4.25 -1.64 -12.14
C MET A 132 -4.78 -0.92 -10.91
N GLY A 133 -3.98 0.00 -10.39
CA GLY A 133 -4.31 0.81 -9.22
C GLY A 133 -4.70 2.25 -9.57
N MET A 134 -5.63 2.85 -8.83
CA MET A 134 -5.94 4.28 -8.88
C MET A 134 -6.02 4.87 -7.47
N VAL A 135 -5.70 6.16 -7.36
CA VAL A 135 -5.75 6.88 -6.09
C VAL A 135 -7.19 7.11 -5.63
N ARG A 136 -7.37 7.26 -4.32
CA ARG A 136 -8.65 7.67 -3.75
C ARG A 136 -8.76 9.20 -3.74
N ASN A 137 -9.91 9.74 -4.16
CA ASN A 137 -10.15 11.20 -4.14
C ASN A 137 -10.07 11.82 -2.73
N ARG A 138 -10.59 11.12 -1.72
CA ARG A 138 -10.52 11.51 -0.30
C ARG A 138 -10.45 10.28 0.58
N SER A 139 -9.42 10.21 1.42
CA SER A 139 -9.20 9.13 2.38
C SER A 139 -9.50 9.60 3.78
N LEU A 140 -10.37 8.88 4.50
CA LEU A 140 -10.52 9.02 5.94
C LEU A 140 -10.02 7.72 6.57
N ILE A 141 -8.87 7.79 7.22
CA ILE A 141 -8.22 6.63 7.83
C ILE A 141 -8.13 6.86 9.33
N GLN A 142 -8.56 5.86 10.10
CA GLN A 142 -8.54 5.90 11.56
C GLN A 142 -7.53 4.89 12.08
N LEU A 143 -6.57 5.38 12.87
CA LEU A 143 -5.72 4.54 13.70
C LEU A 143 -6.37 4.41 15.08
N LEU A 144 -6.56 3.18 15.55
CA LEU A 144 -7.23 2.91 16.81
C LEU A 144 -6.46 1.85 17.60
N ALA A 145 -6.27 2.12 18.89
CA ALA A 145 -5.74 1.17 19.85
C ALA A 145 -6.42 1.38 21.21
N THR A 146 -6.12 0.52 22.17
CA THR A 146 -6.69 0.61 23.53
C THR A 146 -6.15 1.80 24.31
N ALA A 147 -4.92 2.22 24.03
CA ALA A 147 -4.28 3.38 24.64
C ALA A 147 -3.63 4.28 23.58
N GLU A 148 -3.49 5.57 23.88
CA GLU A 148 -2.91 6.56 22.96
C GLU A 148 -1.46 6.24 22.63
N GLU A 149 -0.66 5.77 23.61
CA GLU A 149 0.73 5.38 23.38
C GLU A 149 0.83 4.19 22.41
N GLN A 150 -0.22 3.36 22.33
CA GLN A 150 -0.27 2.28 21.36
C GLN A 150 -0.59 2.77 19.94
N VAL A 151 -1.38 3.84 19.80
CA VAL A 151 -1.59 4.53 18.52
C VAL A 151 -0.28 5.17 18.04
N ALA A 152 0.47 5.79 18.96
CA ALA A 152 1.76 6.43 18.65
C ALA A 152 2.76 5.46 17.99
N ASN A 153 2.77 4.18 18.38
CA ASN A 153 3.62 3.15 17.76
C ASN A 153 3.41 2.96 16.25
N MET A 154 2.28 3.39 15.70
CA MET A 154 2.00 3.39 14.25
C MET A 154 1.99 4.81 13.68
N TYR A 155 1.45 5.77 14.42
CA TYR A 155 1.36 7.16 13.99
C TYR A 155 2.72 7.86 13.86
N ASP A 156 3.67 7.58 14.76
CA ASP A 156 5.01 8.17 14.71
C ASP A 156 5.81 7.68 13.50
N PRO A 157 5.88 6.36 13.20
CA PRO A 157 6.42 5.87 11.93
C PRO A 157 5.77 6.49 10.70
N LEU A 158 4.44 6.61 10.68
CA LEU A 158 3.71 7.22 9.57
C LEU A 158 4.14 8.68 9.36
N ASN A 159 4.17 9.48 10.43
CA ASN A 159 4.64 10.86 10.36
C ASN A 159 6.09 10.95 9.90
N PHE A 160 6.95 10.05 10.37
CA PHE A 160 8.34 10.00 9.94
C PHE A 160 8.44 9.77 8.43
N MET A 161 7.73 8.77 7.89
CA MET A 161 7.70 8.44 6.46
C MET A 161 7.17 9.62 5.63
N VAL A 162 6.08 10.25 6.09
CA VAL A 162 5.49 11.41 5.40
C VAL A 162 6.47 12.58 5.34
N ARG A 163 7.24 12.84 6.41
CA ARG A 163 8.11 14.02 6.49
C ARG A 163 9.51 13.83 5.91
N ASN A 164 9.99 12.59 5.86
CA ASN A 164 11.38 12.28 5.49
C ASN A 164 11.50 11.46 4.19
N GLY A 165 10.40 11.29 3.46
CA GLY A 165 10.37 10.67 2.14
C GLY A 165 9.77 11.60 1.07
N PRO A 166 9.61 11.11 -0.17
CA PRO A 166 9.00 11.87 -1.27
C PRO A 166 7.60 12.41 -0.97
N LEU A 167 6.90 11.81 0.00
CA LEU A 167 5.58 12.24 0.44
C LEU A 167 5.56 13.65 1.05
N ALA A 168 6.69 14.20 1.51
CA ALA A 168 6.73 15.51 2.15
C ALA A 168 6.33 16.65 1.20
N GLU A 169 6.58 16.48 -0.10
CA GLU A 169 6.25 17.48 -1.12
C GLU A 169 4.75 17.46 -1.50
N PHE A 170 4.11 16.31 -1.32
CA PHE A 170 2.74 16.05 -1.76
C PHE A 170 1.73 16.08 -0.61
N VAL A 171 2.08 15.51 0.55
CA VAL A 171 1.24 15.40 1.74
C VAL A 171 1.54 16.57 2.67
N LYS A 172 0.73 17.62 2.57
CA LYS A 172 0.82 18.77 3.47
C LYS A 172 0.10 18.46 4.80
N PRO A 173 0.69 18.80 5.95
CA PRO A 173 0.07 18.60 7.27
C PRO A 173 -1.16 19.48 7.47
#